data_AF-A0A931YM53-F1
#
_entry.id   AF-A0A931YM53-F1
#
_cell.length_a   1.000
_cell.length_b   1.000
_cell.length_c   1.000
_cell.angle_alpha   90.00
_cell.angle_beta   90.00
_cell.angle_gamma   90.00
#
_symmetry.space_group_name_H-M   'P 1'
#
loop_
_entity.id
_entity.type
_entity.pdbx_description
1 polymer ?
#
loop_
_entity_poly.entity_id
_entity_poly.type
_entity_poly.pdbx_seq_one_letter_code
_entity_poly.pdbx_strand_id
1 'polypeptide(L)'
;MTIQEKARELGQRLAHSTLPQVLKDAILEALPQSTEREVDALLLALRNEDAQLQQLEDASRQFVARTAEQWDALAAEEQAVVDAAVEEFVTETASSVLAHAVQRGAVTRS
;
A
#
# COMPACT_ATOMS: atom_id res chain seq x y z
N MET A 1 -20.80 -22.78 -25.71
CA MET A 1 -20.46 -23.56 -24.50
C MET A 1 -21.69 -24.34 -24.10
N THR A 2 -21.55 -25.64 -23.87
CA THR A 2 -22.65 -26.47 -23.35
C THR A 2 -22.92 -26.16 -21.88
N ILE A 3 -24.10 -26.52 -21.36
CA ILE A 3 -24.41 -26.34 -19.93
C ILE A 3 -23.46 -27.11 -19.00
N GLN A 4 -22.94 -28.25 -19.46
CA GLN A 4 -21.94 -29.04 -18.74
C GLN A 4 -20.58 -28.32 -18.68
N GLU A 5 -20.16 -27.67 -19.77
CA GLU A 5 -18.96 -26.83 -19.79
C GLU A 5 -19.12 -25.61 -18.87
N LYS A 6 -20.31 -24.98 -18.87
CA LYS A 6 -20.63 -23.85 -17.97
C LYS A 6 -20.57 -24.25 -16.50
N ALA A 7 -21.17 -25.39 -16.15
CA ALA A 7 -21.12 -25.94 -14.81
C ALA A 7 -19.68 -26.23 -14.35
N ARG A 8 -18.84 -26.75 -15.25
CA ARG A 8 -17.43 -27.01 -14.97
C ARG A 8 -16.64 -25.72 -14.75
N GLU A 9 -16.83 -24.71 -15.60
CA GLU A 9 -16.20 -23.40 -15.41
C GLU A 9 -16.66 -22.76 -14.07
N LEU A 10 -17.95 -22.87 -13.76
CA LEU A 10 -18.52 -22.35 -12.51
C LEU A 10 -17.86 -23.00 -11.29
N GLY A 11 -17.73 -24.32 -11.27
CA GLY A 11 -17.05 -25.04 -10.19
C GLY A 11 -15.57 -24.65 -10.03
N GLN A 12 -14.85 -24.45 -11.15
CA GLN A 12 -13.46 -23.99 -11.10
C GLN A 12 -13.35 -22.57 -10.54
N ARG A 13 -14.21 -21.65 -10.95
CA ARG A 13 -14.20 -20.27 -10.44
C ARG A 13 -14.63 -20.19 -8.98
N LEU A 14 -15.65 -20.96 -8.58
CA LEU A 14 -16.07 -21.04 -7.18
C LEU A 14 -14.94 -21.53 -6.27
N ALA A 15 -14.10 -22.44 -6.73
CA ALA A 15 -12.94 -22.89 -5.93
C ALA A 15 -11.99 -21.74 -5.59
N HIS A 16 -11.78 -20.81 -6.52
CA HIS A 16 -10.86 -19.67 -6.37
C HIS A 16 -11.53 -18.41 -5.80
N SER A 17 -12.85 -18.34 -5.81
CA SER A 17 -13.62 -17.22 -5.27
C SER A 17 -13.41 -17.03 -3.77
N THR A 18 -13.54 -15.79 -3.29
CA THR A 18 -13.44 -15.44 -1.87
C THR A 18 -14.73 -15.70 -1.09
N LEU A 19 -15.77 -16.21 -1.77
CA LEU A 19 -17.05 -16.52 -1.16
C LEU A 19 -16.92 -17.48 0.05
N PRO A 20 -17.76 -17.33 1.08
CA PRO A 20 -17.86 -18.30 2.17
C PRO A 20 -18.16 -19.71 1.68
N GLN A 21 -17.52 -20.71 2.29
CA GLN A 21 -17.69 -22.13 1.91
C GLN A 21 -19.17 -22.56 1.91
N VAL A 22 -19.95 -22.11 2.89
CA VAL A 22 -21.40 -22.41 2.99
C VAL A 22 -22.16 -21.96 1.74
N LEU A 23 -21.80 -20.81 1.16
CA LEU A 23 -22.44 -20.33 -0.07
C LEU A 23 -21.94 -21.11 -1.29
N LYS A 24 -20.67 -21.48 -1.33
CA LYS A 24 -20.12 -22.34 -2.40
C LYS A 24 -20.85 -23.68 -2.44
N ASP A 25 -21.03 -24.31 -1.28
CA ASP A 25 -21.71 -25.59 -1.15
C ASP A 25 -23.18 -25.47 -1.58
N ALA A 26 -23.89 -24.43 -1.14
CA ALA A 26 -25.27 -24.17 -1.55
C ALA A 26 -25.43 -23.97 -3.07
N ILE A 27 -24.49 -23.27 -3.71
CA ILE A 27 -24.49 -23.08 -5.17
C ILE A 27 -24.26 -24.41 -5.89
N LEU A 28 -23.35 -25.25 -5.40
CA LEU A 28 -23.06 -26.56 -5.98
C LEU A 28 -24.24 -27.54 -5.81
N GLU A 29 -24.94 -27.50 -4.68
CA GLU A 29 -26.14 -28.31 -4.43
C GLU A 29 -27.33 -27.89 -5.32
N ALA A 30 -27.48 -26.59 -5.59
CA ALA A 30 -28.55 -26.07 -6.45
C ALA A 30 -28.28 -26.24 -7.96
N LEU A 31 -27.02 -26.51 -8.32
CA LEU A 31 -26.55 -26.57 -9.71
C LEU A 31 -27.32 -27.55 -10.63
N PRO A 32 -27.72 -28.76 -10.20
CA PRO A 32 -28.50 -29.67 -11.02
C PRO A 32 -29.91 -29.18 -11.37
N GLN A 33 -30.46 -28.26 -10.56
CA GLN A 33 -31.79 -27.67 -10.76
C GLN A 33 -31.75 -26.29 -11.39
N SER A 34 -30.54 -25.75 -11.60
CA SER A 34 -30.34 -24.39 -12.11
C SER A 34 -30.58 -24.31 -13.61
N THR A 35 -31.19 -23.21 -14.03
CA THR A 35 -31.35 -22.87 -15.44
C THR A 35 -30.04 -22.36 -16.04
N GLU A 36 -29.88 -22.48 -17.35
CA GLU A 36 -28.69 -21.96 -18.05
C GLU A 36 -28.46 -20.46 -17.78
N ARG A 37 -29.55 -19.69 -17.67
CA ARG A 37 -29.51 -18.25 -17.36
C ARG A 37 -28.95 -17.96 -15.98
N GLU A 38 -29.29 -18.77 -14.98
CA GLU A 38 -28.76 -18.62 -13.61
C GLU A 38 -27.28 -18.98 -13.55
N VAL A 39 -26.87 -20.05 -14.25
CA VAL A 39 -25.45 -20.42 -14.36
C VAL A 39 -24.65 -19.32 -15.05
N ASP A 40 -25.18 -18.72 -16.13
CA ASP A 40 -24.53 -17.60 -16.82
C ASP A 40 -24.42 -16.35 -15.92
N ALA A 41 -25.45 -16.06 -15.12
CA ALA A 41 -25.43 -14.94 -14.18
C ALA A 41 -24.36 -15.14 -13.10
N LEU A 42 -24.25 -16.36 -12.55
CA LEU A 42 -23.22 -16.70 -11.57
C LEU A 42 -21.81 -16.62 -12.18
N LEU A 43 -21.61 -17.14 -13.39
CA LEU A 43 -20.34 -17.04 -14.09
C LEU A 43 -19.94 -15.57 -14.34
N LEU A 44 -20.89 -14.73 -14.75
CA LEU A 44 -20.65 -13.30 -14.93
C LEU A 44 -20.29 -12.62 -13.62
N ALA A 45 -20.99 -12.93 -12.52
CA ALA A 45 -20.71 -12.38 -11.20
C ALA A 45 -19.29 -12.74 -10.73
N LEU A 46 -18.88 -14.01 -10.88
CA LEU A 46 -17.53 -14.46 -10.51
C LEU A 46 -16.45 -13.83 -11.39
N ARG A 47 -16.70 -13.67 -12.70
CA ARG A 47 -15.77 -12.95 -13.59
C ARG A 47 -15.60 -11.48 -13.18
N ASN A 48 -16.66 -10.85 -12.73
CA ASN A 48 -16.62 -9.48 -12.23
C ASN A 48 -15.87 -9.39 -10.88
N GLU A 49 -16.06 -10.37 -9.99
CA GLU A 49 -15.30 -10.50 -8.74
C GLU A 49 -13.79 -10.56 -9.06
N ASP A 50 -13.37 -11.47 -9.94
CA ASP A 50 -11.96 -11.62 -10.34
C ASP A 50 -11.38 -10.31 -10.89
N ALA A 51 -12.13 -9.61 -11.76
CA ALA A 51 -11.70 -8.34 -12.35
C ALA A 51 -11.56 -7.24 -11.29
N GLN A 52 -12.49 -7.16 -10.34
CA GLN A 52 -12.43 -6.18 -9.25
C GLN A 52 -11.29 -6.46 -8.28
N LEU A 53 -11.03 -7.74 -7.97
CA LEU A 53 -9.89 -8.13 -7.14
C LEU A 53 -8.56 -7.78 -7.80
N GLN A 54 -8.43 -7.99 -9.12
CA GLN A 54 -7.23 -7.57 -9.85
C GLN A 54 -7.04 -6.05 -9.82
N GLN A 55 -8.11 -5.27 -10.01
CA GLN A 55 -8.05 -3.81 -9.90
C GLN A 55 -7.64 -3.35 -8.50
N LEU A 56 -8.15 -4.02 -7.45
CA LEU A 56 -7.77 -3.73 -6.08
C LEU A 56 -6.30 -4.06 -5.83
N GLU A 57 -5.80 -5.18 -6.35
CA GLU A 57 -4.38 -5.54 -6.28
C GLU A 57 -3.50 -4.46 -6.92
N ASP A 58 -3.83 -4.04 -8.14
CA ASP A 58 -3.07 -3.02 -8.87
C ASP A 58 -3.09 -1.67 -8.12
N ALA A 59 -4.26 -1.25 -7.62
CA ALA A 59 -4.40 -0.04 -6.82
C ALA A 59 -3.58 -0.12 -5.51
N SER A 60 -3.57 -1.29 -4.86
CA SER A 60 -2.81 -1.52 -3.62
C SER A 60 -1.30 -1.47 -3.88
N ARG A 61 -0.83 -2.06 -4.98
CA ARG A 61 0.57 -1.98 -5.41
C ARG A 61 1.00 -0.54 -5.66
N GLN A 62 0.17 0.23 -6.37
CA GLN A 62 0.43 1.66 -6.62
C GLN A 62 0.38 2.51 -5.36
N PHE A 63 -0.49 2.18 -4.41
CA PHE A 63 -0.53 2.84 -3.11
C PHE A 63 0.77 2.59 -2.34
N VAL A 64 1.18 1.32 -2.19
CA VAL A 64 2.42 0.96 -1.50
C VAL A 64 3.64 1.63 -2.12
N ALA A 65 3.75 1.61 -3.46
CA ALA A 65 4.86 2.26 -4.16
C ALA A 65 4.93 3.78 -3.90
N ARG A 66 3.80 4.48 -4.05
CA ARG A 66 3.74 5.93 -3.79
C ARG A 66 4.01 6.27 -2.33
N THR A 67 3.49 5.47 -1.41
CA THR A 67 3.70 5.68 0.03
C THR A 67 5.17 5.47 0.40
N ALA A 68 5.84 4.45 -0.15
CA ALA A 68 7.27 4.25 0.06
C ALA A 68 8.09 5.45 -0.43
N GLU A 69 7.85 5.92 -1.66
CA GLU A 69 8.53 7.11 -2.21
C GLU A 69 8.29 8.37 -1.37
N GLN A 70 7.07 8.56 -0.87
CA GLN A 70 6.73 9.70 -0.01
C GLN A 70 7.40 9.65 1.35
N TRP A 71 7.50 8.46 1.97
CA TRP A 71 8.20 8.31 3.25
C TRP A 71 9.71 8.51 3.10
N ASP A 72 10.31 8.01 2.03
CA ASP A 72 11.73 8.22 1.74
C ASP A 72 12.03 9.71 1.49
N ALA A 73 11.16 10.40 0.76
CA ALA A 73 11.29 11.84 0.54
C ALA A 73 11.14 12.64 1.83
N LEU A 74 10.16 12.30 2.68
CA LEU A 74 9.96 12.96 3.97
C LEU A 74 11.16 12.74 4.90
N ALA A 75 11.71 11.52 4.95
CA ALA A 75 12.89 11.22 5.75
C ALA A 75 14.12 12.02 5.29
N ALA A 76 14.29 12.19 3.97
CA ALA A 76 15.37 13.02 3.42
C ALA A 76 15.19 14.51 3.78
N GLU A 77 13.95 15.02 3.74
CA GLU A 77 13.64 16.40 4.15
C GLU A 77 13.90 16.62 5.64
N GLU A 78 13.47 15.70 6.50
CA GLU A 78 13.73 15.76 7.94
C GLU A 78 15.23 15.73 8.24
N GLN A 79 15.99 14.87 7.56
CA GLN A 79 17.45 14.82 7.72
C GLN A 79 18.11 16.15 7.30
N ALA A 80 17.68 16.76 6.20
CA ALA A 80 18.23 18.04 5.75
C ALA A 80 17.95 19.17 6.74
N VAL A 81 16.77 19.19 7.35
CA VAL A 81 16.41 20.16 8.40
C VAL A 81 17.28 19.96 9.64
N VAL A 82 17.51 18.70 10.06
CA VAL A 82 18.39 18.39 11.19
C VAL A 82 19.83 18.81 10.90
N ASP A 83 20.36 18.48 9.72
CA ASP A 83 21.73 18.82 9.32
C ASP A 83 21.93 20.34 9.32
N ALA A 84 20.97 21.10 8.78
CA ALA A 84 21.01 22.57 8.78
C ALA A 84 20.97 23.14 10.20
N ALA A 85 20.11 22.62 11.08
CA ALA A 85 20.04 23.07 12.47
C ALA A 85 21.33 22.77 13.26
N VAL A 86 21.97 21.63 12.99
CA VAL A 86 23.27 21.28 13.59
C VAL A 86 24.37 22.23 13.11
N GLU A 87 24.42 22.52 11.81
CA GLU A 87 25.41 23.45 11.24
C GLU A 87 25.27 24.87 11.83
N GLU A 88 24.04 25.37 11.95
CA GLU A 88 23.75 26.65 12.58
C GLU A 88 24.21 26.67 14.04
N PHE A 89 23.83 25.66 14.82
CA PHE A 89 24.21 25.55 16.23
C PHE A 89 25.73 25.50 16.42
N VAL A 90 26.46 24.73 15.60
CA VAL A 90 27.92 24.65 15.64
C VAL A 90 28.55 26.00 15.33
N THR A 91 28.03 26.70 14.31
CA THR A 91 28.52 28.01 13.90
C THR A 91 28.31 29.08 14.97
N GLU A 92 27.13 29.12 15.58
CA GLU A 92 26.82 30.02 16.70
C GLU A 92 27.70 29.72 17.92
N THR A 93 27.88 28.44 18.25
CA THR A 93 28.72 28.01 19.38
C THR A 93 30.18 28.39 19.14
N ALA A 94 30.72 28.15 17.95
CA ALA A 94 32.08 28.53 17.59
C ALA A 94 32.29 30.06 17.67
N SER A 95 31.32 30.83 17.16
CA SER A 95 31.35 32.29 17.21
C SER A 95 31.31 32.82 18.65
N SER A 96 30.49 32.22 19.51
CA SER A 96 30.40 32.54 20.94
C SER A 96 31.70 32.22 21.69
N VAL A 97 32.30 31.05 21.44
CA VAL A 97 33.59 30.65 22.05
C VAL A 97 34.70 31.62 21.62
N LEU A 98 34.77 31.99 20.35
CA LEU A 98 35.74 32.97 19.85
C LEU A 98 35.54 34.35 20.47
N ALA A 99 34.29 34.83 20.58
CA ALA A 99 33.98 36.09 21.23
C ALA A 99 34.42 36.10 22.71
N HIS A 100 34.13 35.03 23.45
CA HIS A 100 34.57 34.89 24.84
C HIS A 100 36.10 34.79 24.98
N ALA A 101 36.79 34.11 24.05
CA ALA A 101 38.25 34.02 24.05
C ALA A 101 38.90 35.39 23.80
N VAL A 102 38.38 36.19 22.87
CA VAL A 102 38.82 37.57 22.61
C VAL A 102 38.60 38.45 23.84
N GLN A 103 37.44 38.35 24.48
CA GLN A 103 37.11 39.13 25.65
C GLN A 103 38.01 38.78 26.86
N ARG A 104 38.36 37.51 27.05
CA ARG A 104 39.34 37.08 28.07
C ARG A 104 40.77 37.51 27.75
N GLY A 105 41.19 37.46 26.49
CA GLY A 105 42.53 37.91 26.06
C GLY A 105 42.75 39.42 26.17
N ALA A 106 41.69 40.22 25.98
CA ALA A 106 41.72 41.67 26.16
C ALA A 106 41.88 42.09 27.64
N VAL A 107 41.31 41.31 28.57
CA VAL A 107 41.43 41.58 30.03
C VAL A 107 42.83 41.28 30.57
N THR A 108 43.59 40.38 29.92
CA THR A 108 44.96 40.03 30.34
C THR A 108 46.07 40.97 29.83
N ARG A 109 45.75 41.95 28.97
CA ARG A 109 46.73 42.89 28.39
C ARG A 109 46.57 44.35 28.84
N SER A 110 45.62 44.65 29.74
CA SER A 110 45.47 45.96 30.40
C SER A 110 46.12 45.95 31.77
#